data_AF-A0A925LVL1-F1
#
_entry.id   AF-A0A925LVL1-F1
#
_cell.length_a   1.000
_cell.length_b   1.000
_cell.length_c   1.000
_cell.angle_alpha   90.00
_cell.angle_beta   90.00
_cell.angle_gamma   90.00
#
_symmetry.space_group_name_H-M   'P 1'
#
loop_
_entity.id
_entity.type
_entity.pdbx_description
1 polymer ?
#
loop_
_entity_poly.entity_id
_entity_poly.type
_entity_poly.pdbx_seq_one_letter_code
_entity_poly.pdbx_strand_id
1 'polypeptide(L)'
;MPAESVTQTAAIETKIVAGRPRFPVKMTILTGLFVTAAVLAQIFVSEIEDAMDIGLDVIMIMTVFAAAGLMVLWLAWMLLFSRWRWWQRFGGAAMLILLAVAAWKILRPVHGGDVNVLRFEPIWAARREVLTTDAPVKPTVDLSVESTSDFPRFLGAGQNGIVASGPQIDAPAFSQKARVVWKQPIGEGWSGFSARNGYAVTMEQRGDQECVTCYEIATGELKWIYSHAARHKDKIGLGRVGPRSTPTIHQGKVYAIGAVGNFVCLNGADG
;
A
#
# COMPACT_ATOMS: atom_id res chain seq x y z
N MET A 1 83.72 -20.11 24.51
CA MET A 1 82.34 -20.33 25.01
C MET A 1 82.09 -19.26 26.07
N PRO A 2 81.06 -18.39 26.01
CA PRO A 2 79.73 -18.54 25.38
C PRO A 2 79.35 -17.41 24.38
N ALA A 3 78.57 -17.70 23.33
CA ALA A 3 77.89 -16.71 22.49
C ALA A 3 76.82 -17.38 21.61
N GLU A 4 75.73 -17.87 22.22
CA GLU A 4 74.65 -18.51 21.44
C GLU A 4 73.23 -18.25 21.97
N SER A 5 73.04 -17.30 22.89
CA SER A 5 71.72 -17.06 23.51
C SER A 5 71.01 -15.77 23.08
N VAL A 6 71.56 -14.98 22.14
CA VAL A 6 70.98 -13.67 21.77
C VAL A 6 70.16 -13.72 20.47
N THR A 7 70.34 -14.74 19.63
CA THR A 7 69.70 -14.81 18.30
C THR A 7 68.28 -15.40 18.30
N GLN A 8 67.83 -16.03 19.39
CA GLN A 8 66.46 -16.60 19.44
C GLN A 8 65.38 -15.62 19.89
N THR A 9 65.73 -14.55 20.63
CA THR A 9 64.75 -13.60 21.13
C THR A 9 64.27 -12.62 20.04
N ALA A 10 65.11 -12.34 19.03
CA ALA A 10 64.74 -11.47 17.91
C ALA A 10 63.77 -12.15 16.91
N ALA A 11 63.70 -13.49 16.90
CA ALA A 11 62.84 -14.24 15.98
C ALA A 11 61.38 -14.37 16.47
N ILE A 12 61.11 -14.05 17.74
CA ILE A 12 59.76 -14.20 18.34
C ILE A 12 58.99 -12.86 18.28
N GLU A 13 59.67 -11.72 18.20
CA GLU A 13 59.02 -10.40 18.08
C GLU A 13 58.46 -10.07 16.68
N THR A 14 58.78 -10.86 15.65
CA THR A 14 58.33 -10.60 14.26
C THR A 14 57.04 -11.33 13.86
N LYS A 15 56.16 -11.67 14.82
CA LYS A 15 54.87 -12.32 14.51
C LYS A 15 53.63 -11.64 15.08
N ILE A 16 53.73 -10.40 15.55
CA ILE A 16 52.58 -9.56 15.87
C ILE A 16 52.54 -8.37 14.91
N VAL A 17 52.53 -8.65 13.60
CA VAL A 17 51.97 -7.69 12.66
C VAL A 17 50.46 -7.73 12.88
N ALA A 18 49.97 -6.78 13.67
CA ALA A 18 48.55 -6.48 13.79
C ALA A 18 47.99 -6.22 12.39
N GLY A 19 47.46 -7.28 11.77
CA GLY A 19 46.76 -7.17 10.51
C GLY A 19 45.55 -6.29 10.72
N ARG A 20 45.64 -5.01 10.31
CA ARG A 20 44.48 -4.12 10.20
C ARG A 20 43.36 -4.91 9.51
N PRO A 21 42.11 -4.84 9.99
CA PRO A 21 41.00 -5.51 9.32
C PRO A 21 40.94 -4.99 7.88
N ARG A 22 41.44 -5.79 6.93
CA ARG A 22 41.36 -5.47 5.51
C ARG A 22 39.89 -5.54 5.18
N PHE A 23 39.28 -4.37 4.94
CA PHE A 23 37.94 -4.26 4.41
C PHE A 23 37.81 -5.25 3.23
N PRO A 24 36.74 -6.04 3.13
CA PRO A 24 36.68 -7.15 2.19
C PRO A 24 36.36 -6.64 0.78
N VAL A 25 37.29 -5.88 0.18
CA VAL A 25 37.14 -5.19 -1.11
C VAL A 25 36.59 -6.09 -2.22
N LYS A 26 37.03 -7.35 -2.27
CA LYS A 26 36.55 -8.34 -3.24
C LYS A 26 35.07 -8.67 -3.08
N MET A 27 34.58 -8.75 -1.84
CA MET A 27 33.15 -8.97 -1.55
C MET A 27 32.34 -7.71 -1.86
N THR A 28 32.85 -6.52 -1.53
CA THR A 28 32.17 -5.27 -1.89
C THR A 28 32.00 -5.11 -3.40
N ILE A 29 33.02 -5.52 -4.17
CA ILE A 29 32.95 -5.56 -5.64
C ILE A 29 31.92 -6.59 -6.12
N LEU A 30 31.91 -7.80 -5.54
CA LEU A 30 30.94 -8.84 -5.91
C LEU A 30 29.50 -8.43 -5.59
N THR A 31 29.27 -7.83 -4.43
CA THR A 31 27.97 -7.29 -4.03
C THR A 31 27.55 -6.16 -4.97
N GLY A 32 28.47 -5.25 -5.31
CA GLY A 32 28.21 -4.20 -6.31
C GLY A 32 27.80 -4.77 -7.66
N LEU A 33 28.53 -5.77 -8.18
CA LEU A 33 28.20 -6.43 -9.44
C LEU A 33 26.84 -7.14 -9.40
N PHE A 34 26.53 -7.83 -8.31
CA PHE A 34 25.24 -8.48 -8.15
C PHE A 34 24.09 -7.46 -8.08
N VAL A 35 24.26 -6.37 -7.31
CA VAL A 35 23.26 -5.29 -7.23
C VAL A 35 23.03 -4.67 -8.60
N THR A 36 24.10 -4.38 -9.35
CA THR A 36 23.99 -3.88 -10.73
C THR A 36 23.27 -4.87 -11.63
N ALA A 37 23.61 -6.16 -11.57
CA ALA A 37 22.92 -7.20 -12.36
C ALA A 37 21.43 -7.33 -11.99
N ALA A 38 21.08 -7.23 -10.71
CA ALA A 38 19.71 -7.24 -10.23
C ALA A 38 18.94 -6.01 -10.72
N VAL A 39 19.55 -4.82 -10.68
CA VAL A 39 18.95 -3.58 -11.21
C VAL A 39 18.75 -3.67 -12.72
N LEU A 40 19.73 -4.20 -13.47
CA LEU A 40 19.59 -4.39 -14.92
C LEU A 40 18.51 -5.42 -15.28
N ALA A 41 18.43 -6.52 -14.54
CA ALA A 41 17.35 -7.50 -14.70
C ALA A 41 15.98 -6.87 -14.40
N GLN A 42 15.88 -6.01 -13.40
CA GLN A 42 14.66 -5.27 -13.07
C GLN A 42 14.23 -4.33 -14.19
N ILE A 43 15.17 -3.54 -14.73
CA ILE A 43 14.89 -2.66 -15.88
C ILE A 43 14.40 -3.47 -17.08
N PHE A 44 15.07 -4.59 -17.38
CA PHE A 44 14.70 -5.47 -18.48
C PHE A 44 13.30 -6.09 -18.31
N VAL A 45 12.95 -6.54 -17.10
CA VAL A 45 11.61 -7.08 -16.83
C VAL A 45 10.54 -5.98 -16.90
N SER A 46 10.83 -4.75 -16.46
CA SER A 46 9.94 -3.59 -16.63
C SER A 46 9.60 -3.34 -18.10
N GLU A 47 10.61 -3.41 -18.96
CA GLU A 47 10.45 -3.19 -20.39
C GLU A 47 9.65 -4.32 -21.07
N ILE A 48 9.70 -5.54 -20.52
CA ILE A 48 8.86 -6.67 -20.96
C ILE A 48 7.43 -6.55 -20.44
N GLU A 49 7.22 -6.15 -19.18
CA GLU A 49 5.88 -5.94 -18.62
C GLU A 49 5.12 -4.86 -19.41
N ASP A 50 5.77 -3.74 -19.73
CA ASP A 50 5.21 -2.67 -20.58
C ASP A 50 4.87 -3.17 -22.00
N ALA A 51 5.64 -4.13 -22.54
CA ALA A 51 5.41 -4.69 -23.87
C ALA A 51 4.33 -5.78 -23.91
N MET A 52 4.04 -6.43 -22.78
CA MET A 52 3.14 -7.57 -22.68
C MET A 52 1.80 -7.28 -21.98
N ASP A 53 1.62 -6.07 -21.44
CA ASP A 53 0.40 -5.65 -20.71
C ASP A 53 0.06 -6.59 -19.53
N ILE A 54 1.08 -7.26 -18.97
CA ILE A 54 0.96 -8.11 -17.78
C ILE A 54 1.12 -7.21 -16.58
N GLY A 55 0.01 -6.60 -16.16
CA GLY A 55 -0.05 -5.70 -15.03
C GLY A 55 0.25 -6.40 -13.71
N LEU A 56 1.42 -6.09 -13.14
CA LEU A 56 1.69 -5.97 -11.71
C LEU A 56 1.50 -7.23 -10.84
N ASP A 57 2.59 -7.96 -10.69
CA ASP A 57 3.03 -8.56 -9.41
C ASP A 57 4.42 -9.21 -9.56
N VAL A 58 4.83 -9.55 -10.78
CA VAL A 58 6.06 -10.31 -11.04
C VAL A 58 7.32 -9.50 -10.72
N ILE A 59 7.44 -8.25 -11.17
CA ILE A 59 8.62 -7.41 -10.87
C ILE A 59 8.81 -7.24 -9.38
N MET A 60 7.78 -6.81 -8.63
CA MET A 60 7.88 -6.59 -7.18
C MET A 60 8.28 -7.88 -6.46
N ILE A 61 7.66 -9.00 -6.82
CA ILE A 61 7.98 -10.32 -6.28
C ILE A 61 9.45 -10.67 -6.57
N MET A 62 9.91 -10.49 -7.81
CA MET A 62 11.30 -10.72 -8.21
C MET A 62 12.28 -9.82 -7.44
N THR A 63 11.96 -8.52 -7.24
CA THR A 63 12.81 -7.59 -6.48
C THR A 63 12.95 -8.05 -5.03
N VAL A 64 11.83 -8.44 -4.41
CA VAL A 64 11.80 -8.91 -3.02
C VAL A 64 12.61 -10.19 -2.87
N PHE A 65 12.45 -11.16 -3.77
CA PHE A 65 13.22 -12.41 -3.73
C PHE A 65 14.71 -12.19 -3.98
N ALA A 66 15.08 -11.30 -4.91
CA ALA A 66 16.48 -10.96 -5.17
C ALA A 66 17.12 -10.26 -3.94
N ALA A 67 16.42 -9.31 -3.33
CA ALA A 67 16.89 -8.63 -2.12
C ALA A 67 17.00 -9.60 -0.93
N ALA A 68 16.04 -10.50 -0.76
CA ALA A 68 16.08 -11.54 0.26
C ALA A 68 17.25 -12.51 0.04
N GLY A 69 17.49 -12.95 -1.20
CA GLY A 69 18.61 -13.79 -1.57
C GLY A 69 19.96 -13.14 -1.26
N LEU A 70 20.12 -11.86 -1.62
CA LEU A 70 21.28 -11.06 -1.25
C LEU A 70 21.50 -10.98 0.25
N MET A 71 20.42 -10.73 1.01
CA MET A 71 20.48 -10.66 2.46
C MET A 71 20.93 -11.99 3.06
N VAL A 72 20.42 -13.13 2.56
CA VAL A 72 20.83 -14.47 3.00
C VAL A 72 22.30 -14.72 2.68
N LEU A 73 22.76 -14.41 1.47
CA LEU A 73 24.16 -14.56 1.08
C LEU A 73 25.09 -13.71 1.95
N TRP A 74 24.66 -12.47 2.26
CA TRP A 74 25.41 -11.56 3.11
C TRP A 74 25.48 -12.05 4.56
N LEU A 75 24.36 -12.53 5.12
CA LEU A 75 24.30 -13.14 6.45
C LEU A 75 25.14 -14.43 6.52
N ALA A 76 25.04 -15.29 5.51
CA ALA A 76 25.84 -16.51 5.42
C ALA A 76 27.34 -16.19 5.38
N TRP A 77 27.73 -15.19 4.59
CA TRP A 77 29.12 -14.74 4.56
C TRP A 77 29.59 -14.19 5.90
N MET A 78 28.77 -13.33 6.53
CA MET A 78 29.09 -12.73 7.80
C MET A 78 29.22 -13.77 8.92
N LEU A 79 28.39 -14.81 8.93
CA LEU A 79 28.40 -15.86 9.95
C LEU A 79 29.54 -16.87 9.73
N LEU A 80 29.79 -17.29 8.48
CA LEU A 80 30.69 -18.39 8.16
C LEU A 80 32.12 -17.95 7.78
N PHE A 81 32.26 -16.87 7.01
CA PHE A 81 33.53 -16.49 6.37
C PHE A 81 34.14 -15.19 6.89
N SER A 82 33.39 -14.41 7.69
CA SER A 82 33.92 -13.19 8.31
C SER A 82 35.03 -13.50 9.31
N ARG A 83 36.09 -12.69 9.34
CA ARG A 83 37.14 -12.78 10.37
C ARG A 83 36.74 -12.15 11.71
N TRP A 84 35.48 -11.74 11.86
CA TRP A 84 34.95 -11.17 13.09
C TRP A 84 34.89 -12.18 14.22
N ARG A 85 35.04 -11.68 15.46
CA ARG A 85 34.84 -12.49 16.66
C ARG A 85 33.39 -12.98 16.70
N TRP A 86 33.16 -14.19 17.23
CA TRP A 86 31.84 -14.83 17.17
C TRP A 86 30.71 -13.94 17.73
N TRP A 87 30.93 -13.23 18.83
CA TRP A 87 29.97 -12.26 19.38
C TRP A 87 29.61 -11.12 18.41
N GLN A 88 30.56 -10.64 17.59
CA GLN A 88 30.30 -9.61 16.59
C GLN A 88 29.48 -10.15 15.41
N ARG A 89 29.67 -11.43 15.06
CA ARG A 89 28.88 -12.10 14.01
C ARG A 89 27.42 -12.25 14.44
N PHE A 90 27.20 -12.83 15.62
CA PHE A 90 25.85 -12.99 16.17
C PHE A 90 25.21 -11.64 16.51
N GLY A 91 25.99 -10.69 17.05
CA GLY A 91 25.51 -9.34 17.35
C GLY A 91 25.09 -8.58 16.09
N GLY A 92 25.86 -8.64 15.01
CA GLY A 92 25.51 -8.03 13.72
C GLY A 92 24.25 -8.65 13.10
N ALA A 93 24.12 -9.97 13.14
CA ALA A 93 22.94 -10.67 12.62
C ALA A 93 21.69 -10.34 13.43
N ALA A 94 21.80 -10.36 14.77
CA ALA A 94 20.72 -9.98 15.67
C ALA A 94 20.31 -8.52 15.45
N MET A 95 21.26 -7.61 15.25
CA MET A 95 20.96 -6.20 14.98
C MET A 95 20.17 -6.01 13.69
N LEU A 96 20.54 -6.69 12.59
CA LEU A 96 19.80 -6.60 11.33
C LEU A 96 18.37 -7.16 11.44
N ILE A 97 18.21 -8.29 12.12
CA ILE A 97 16.89 -8.87 12.39
C ILE A 97 16.06 -7.89 13.24
N LEU A 98 16.64 -7.35 14.31
CA LEU A 98 15.96 -6.38 15.18
C LEU A 98 15.59 -5.10 14.44
N LEU A 99 16.44 -4.59 13.56
CA LEU A 99 16.15 -3.42 12.72
C LEU A 99 15.00 -3.71 11.74
N ALA A 100 14.99 -4.87 11.09
CA ALA A 100 13.90 -5.27 10.19
C ALA A 100 12.58 -5.44 10.96
N VAL A 101 12.61 -6.09 12.12
CA VAL A 101 11.43 -6.25 12.99
C VAL A 101 10.96 -4.89 13.52
N ALA A 102 11.88 -4.01 13.94
CA ALA A 102 11.54 -2.67 14.39
C ALA A 102 10.91 -1.85 13.26
N ALA A 103 11.51 -1.87 12.06
CA ALA A 103 10.95 -1.22 10.88
C ALA A 103 9.54 -1.76 10.57
N TRP A 104 9.33 -3.07 10.60
CA TRP A 104 8.01 -3.69 10.39
C TRP A 104 6.98 -3.30 11.47
N LYS A 105 7.42 -3.13 12.71
CA LYS A 105 6.53 -2.74 13.82
C LYS A 105 6.22 -1.24 13.84
N ILE A 106 7.10 -0.41 13.29
CA ILE A 106 7.03 1.05 13.35
C ILE A 106 6.47 1.65 12.05
N LEU A 107 6.77 1.05 10.90
CA LEU A 107 6.37 1.52 9.59
C LEU A 107 5.24 0.65 9.07
N ARG A 108 4.11 1.27 8.77
CA ARG A 108 2.98 0.63 8.09
C ARG A 108 2.97 1.02 6.62
N PRO A 109 2.80 0.07 5.69
CA PRO A 109 2.57 0.39 4.29
C PRO A 109 1.16 0.97 4.11
N VAL A 110 1.08 2.16 3.50
CA VAL A 110 -0.13 2.80 3.01
C VAL A 110 -0.29 2.44 1.55
N HIS A 111 -1.49 2.01 1.20
CA HIS A 111 -1.75 1.47 -0.13
C HIS A 111 -2.79 2.31 -0.87
N GLY A 112 -2.68 2.32 -2.19
CA GLY A 112 -3.67 2.91 -3.08
C GLY A 112 -4.83 1.96 -3.38
N GLY A 113 -5.77 2.46 -4.19
CA GLY A 113 -6.87 1.66 -4.72
C GLY A 113 -6.41 0.46 -5.54
N ASP A 114 -5.19 0.49 -6.10
CA ASP A 114 -4.69 -0.57 -6.99
C ASP A 114 -3.74 -1.53 -6.26
N VAL A 115 -3.99 -1.78 -4.97
CA VAL A 115 -3.15 -2.57 -4.03
C VAL A 115 -1.68 -2.13 -3.84
N ASN A 116 -1.16 -1.22 -4.66
CA ASN A 116 0.20 -0.71 -4.62
C ASN A 116 0.54 0.00 -3.31
N VAL A 117 1.74 -0.26 -2.78
CA VAL A 117 2.29 0.51 -1.64
C VAL A 117 2.64 1.91 -2.14
N LEU A 118 1.88 2.92 -1.72
CA LEU A 118 2.13 4.31 -2.08
C LEU A 118 3.26 4.90 -1.24
N ARG A 119 3.26 4.61 0.07
CA ARG A 119 4.27 5.10 1.01
C ARG A 119 4.25 4.30 2.31
N PHE A 120 5.33 4.39 3.07
CA PHE A 120 5.36 3.93 4.46
C PHE A 120 5.10 5.11 5.39
N GLU A 121 4.22 4.91 6.37
CA GLU A 121 3.97 5.89 7.42
C GLU A 121 4.34 5.30 8.79
N PRO A 122 4.84 6.12 9.73
CA PRO A 122 4.94 5.69 11.11
C PRO A 122 3.57 5.30 11.69
N ILE A 123 3.52 4.30 12.56
CA ILE A 123 2.25 3.86 13.19
C ILE A 123 1.54 4.98 13.96
N TRP A 124 2.30 5.96 14.45
CA TRP A 124 1.80 7.14 15.16
C TRP A 124 1.43 8.31 14.23
N ALA A 125 1.61 8.18 12.92
CA ALA A 125 1.02 9.15 11.99
C ALA A 125 -0.50 9.14 12.21
N ALA A 126 -1.04 10.30 12.58
CA ALA A 126 -2.42 10.47 12.99
C ALA A 126 -3.36 9.73 12.03
N ARG A 127 -4.12 8.77 12.57
CA ARG A 127 -5.27 8.22 11.87
C ARG A 127 -6.18 9.42 11.59
N ARG A 128 -6.36 9.78 10.32
CA ARG A 128 -7.38 10.77 9.92
C ARG A 128 -8.68 10.26 10.52
N GLU A 129 -9.14 10.97 11.55
CA GLU A 129 -10.41 10.89 12.27
C GLU A 129 -10.97 9.48 12.53
N VAL A 130 -11.32 9.20 13.79
CA VAL A 130 -12.24 8.08 14.06
C VAL A 130 -13.53 8.42 13.31
N LEU A 131 -13.73 7.78 12.16
CA LEU A 131 -14.93 7.95 11.36
C LEU A 131 -16.10 7.43 12.18
N THR A 132 -16.92 8.35 12.68
CA THR A 132 -18.12 8.02 13.45
C THR A 132 -19.11 7.33 12.53
N THR A 133 -19.96 6.47 13.07
CA THR A 133 -21.16 5.99 12.36
C THR A 133 -22.33 6.97 12.47
N ASP A 134 -22.08 8.16 13.02
CA ASP A 134 -23.08 9.20 13.20
C ASP A 134 -22.87 10.27 12.12
N ALA A 135 -23.90 10.51 11.29
CA ALA A 135 -23.96 11.65 10.40
C ALA A 135 -24.63 12.85 11.12
N PRO A 136 -24.19 14.09 10.88
CA PRO A 136 -24.99 15.25 11.26
C PRO A 136 -26.29 15.22 10.45
N VAL A 137 -27.41 14.94 11.11
CA VAL A 137 -28.73 14.85 10.48
C VAL A 137 -29.08 16.19 9.81
N LYS A 138 -28.99 16.24 8.48
CA LYS A 138 -29.51 17.32 7.63
C LYS A 138 -30.32 16.67 6.50
N PRO A 139 -31.65 16.49 6.66
CA PRO A 139 -32.46 15.62 5.81
C PRO A 139 -32.85 16.22 4.45
N THR A 140 -31.98 17.00 3.81
CA THR A 140 -32.27 17.66 2.53
C THR A 140 -31.78 16.86 1.31
N VAL A 141 -31.58 15.55 1.44
CA VAL A 141 -31.12 14.71 0.35
C VAL A 141 -32.30 14.31 -0.53
N ASP A 142 -32.19 14.60 -1.83
CA ASP A 142 -33.18 14.18 -2.83
C ASP A 142 -32.49 13.37 -3.92
N LEU A 143 -32.66 12.05 -3.87
CA LEU A 143 -32.18 11.12 -4.89
C LEU A 143 -33.27 10.71 -5.89
N SER A 144 -34.42 11.39 -5.91
CA SER A 144 -35.54 11.04 -6.79
C SER A 144 -35.36 11.63 -8.20
N VAL A 145 -34.82 12.84 -8.29
CA VAL A 145 -34.55 13.57 -9.53
C VAL A 145 -33.44 12.90 -10.33
N GLU A 146 -33.66 12.73 -11.65
CA GLU A 146 -32.69 12.18 -12.59
C GLU A 146 -32.23 13.24 -13.58
N SER A 147 -30.92 13.38 -13.72
CA SER A 147 -30.27 14.15 -14.78
C SER A 147 -29.53 13.23 -15.74
N THR A 148 -29.35 13.67 -16.99
CA THR A 148 -28.65 12.88 -18.02
C THR A 148 -27.13 12.75 -17.75
N SER A 149 -26.60 13.54 -16.82
CA SER A 149 -25.22 13.46 -16.33
C SER A 149 -25.07 12.60 -15.07
N ASP A 150 -26.17 12.09 -14.50
CA ASP A 150 -26.11 11.26 -13.31
C ASP A 150 -25.47 9.89 -13.59
N PHE A 151 -24.87 9.33 -12.56
CA PHE A 151 -24.22 8.02 -12.60
C PHE A 151 -24.84 7.12 -11.52
N PRO A 152 -26.12 6.74 -11.64
CA PRO A 152 -26.91 6.21 -10.53
C PRO A 152 -26.56 4.77 -10.14
N ARG A 153 -25.69 4.08 -10.89
CA ARG A 153 -25.37 2.67 -10.70
C ARG A 153 -23.98 2.36 -11.29
N PHE A 154 -23.50 1.14 -11.08
CA PHE A 154 -22.25 0.68 -11.68
C PHE A 154 -22.23 0.93 -13.20
N LEU A 155 -21.15 1.57 -13.67
CA LEU A 155 -20.96 1.99 -15.08
C LEU A 155 -22.02 2.97 -15.62
N GLY A 156 -22.81 3.61 -14.74
CA GLY A 156 -23.71 4.71 -15.08
C GLY A 156 -25.07 4.23 -15.57
N ALA A 157 -25.94 5.17 -15.97
CA ALA A 157 -27.31 4.84 -16.39
C ALA A 157 -27.34 3.87 -17.58
N GLY A 158 -26.41 4.03 -18.53
CA GLY A 158 -26.22 3.16 -19.68
C GLY A 158 -25.29 1.95 -19.47
N GLN A 159 -24.73 1.78 -18.26
CA GLN A 159 -23.81 0.68 -17.90
C GLN A 159 -22.59 0.52 -18.83
N ASN A 160 -22.11 1.62 -19.40
CA ASN A 160 -21.01 1.65 -20.35
C ASN A 160 -19.83 2.52 -19.88
N GLY A 161 -19.92 3.12 -18.69
CA GLY A 161 -18.87 3.99 -18.14
C GLY A 161 -18.81 5.38 -18.77
N ILE A 162 -19.84 5.79 -19.52
CA ILE A 162 -19.83 7.05 -20.29
C ILE A 162 -20.83 8.04 -19.71
N VAL A 163 -20.40 9.29 -19.53
CA VAL A 163 -21.29 10.44 -19.26
C VAL A 163 -21.66 11.08 -20.60
N ALA A 164 -22.82 10.73 -21.14
CA ALA A 164 -23.21 11.10 -22.50
C ALA A 164 -23.44 12.61 -22.69
N SER A 165 -23.94 13.30 -21.67
CA SER A 165 -24.30 14.72 -21.72
C SER A 165 -23.52 15.53 -20.67
N GLY A 166 -22.20 15.42 -20.69
CA GLY A 166 -21.30 16.12 -19.78
C GLY A 166 -20.34 17.08 -20.49
N PRO A 167 -19.67 17.98 -19.74
CA PRO A 167 -18.59 18.78 -20.29
C PRO A 167 -17.48 17.87 -20.82
N GLN A 168 -16.99 18.16 -22.03
CA GLN A 168 -15.85 17.46 -22.60
C GLN A 168 -14.58 17.86 -21.84
N ILE A 169 -13.83 16.87 -21.36
CA ILE A 169 -12.59 17.08 -20.62
C ILE A 169 -11.42 17.06 -21.61
N ASP A 170 -10.78 18.22 -21.80
CA ASP A 170 -9.45 18.29 -22.40
C ASP A 170 -8.43 17.73 -21.40
N ALA A 171 -7.93 16.52 -21.66
CA ALA A 171 -7.08 15.80 -20.72
C ALA A 171 -5.74 16.53 -20.40
N PRO A 172 -4.98 17.06 -21.38
CA PRO A 172 -3.83 17.92 -21.12
C PRO A 172 -4.16 19.15 -20.27
N ALA A 173 -5.20 19.91 -20.64
CA ALA A 173 -5.55 21.13 -19.92
C ALA A 173 -6.04 20.84 -18.50
N PHE A 174 -6.79 19.75 -18.33
CA PHE A 174 -7.25 19.28 -17.02
C PHE A 174 -6.06 18.90 -16.14
N SER A 175 -5.13 18.10 -16.65
CA SER A 175 -3.97 17.64 -15.87
C SER A 175 -3.08 18.79 -15.38
N GLN A 176 -2.99 19.88 -16.14
CA GLN A 176 -2.21 21.06 -15.75
C GLN A 176 -2.93 21.99 -14.76
N LYS A 177 -4.27 22.05 -14.81
CA LYS A 177 -5.07 23.06 -14.08
C LYS A 177 -5.93 22.47 -12.96
N ALA A 178 -6.09 21.15 -12.90
CA ALA A 178 -6.92 20.48 -11.91
C ALA A 178 -6.39 20.78 -10.50
N ARG A 179 -7.30 21.20 -9.63
CA ARG A 179 -7.05 21.40 -8.22
C ARG A 179 -7.99 20.54 -7.41
N VAL A 180 -7.50 20.03 -6.29
CA VAL A 180 -8.34 19.35 -5.31
C VAL A 180 -9.36 20.36 -4.77
N VAL A 181 -10.65 20.08 -4.94
CA VAL A 181 -11.73 20.91 -4.39
C VAL A 181 -11.90 20.64 -2.89
N TRP A 182 -11.94 19.36 -2.50
CA TRP A 182 -11.98 18.92 -1.12
C TRP A 182 -11.39 17.51 -0.98
N LYS A 183 -11.12 17.08 0.25
CA LYS A 183 -10.77 15.70 0.60
C LYS A 183 -11.53 15.30 1.85
N GLN A 184 -12.26 14.20 1.77
CA GLN A 184 -13.03 13.65 2.88
C GLN A 184 -12.43 12.31 3.31
N PRO A 185 -12.09 12.11 4.59
CA PRO A 185 -11.77 10.79 5.10
C PRO A 185 -12.98 9.86 4.94
N ILE A 186 -12.75 8.67 4.38
CA ILE A 186 -13.75 7.61 4.23
C ILE A 186 -13.15 6.28 4.72
N GLY A 187 -14.03 5.38 5.14
CA GLY A 187 -13.71 4.04 5.61
C GLY A 187 -13.14 3.14 4.52
N GLU A 188 -12.74 1.94 4.92
CA GLU A 188 -12.11 0.99 4.01
C GLU A 188 -13.15 0.41 3.03
N GLY A 189 -12.91 0.50 1.73
CA GLY A 189 -13.91 0.09 0.74
C GLY A 189 -13.34 0.10 -0.68
N TRP A 190 -14.00 -0.68 -1.55
CA TRP A 190 -13.71 -0.77 -2.98
C TRP A 190 -14.97 -0.54 -3.82
N SER A 191 -16.04 -0.06 -3.18
CA SER A 191 -17.24 0.38 -3.85
C SER A 191 -16.92 1.57 -4.74
N GLY A 192 -17.48 1.57 -5.95
CA GLY A 192 -17.62 2.80 -6.72
C GLY A 192 -18.64 3.75 -6.05
N PHE A 193 -18.72 4.96 -6.57
CA PHE A 193 -19.77 5.90 -6.19
C PHE A 193 -20.90 5.86 -7.21
N SER A 194 -22.13 5.87 -6.70
CA SER A 194 -23.32 6.18 -7.48
C SER A 194 -23.74 7.60 -7.21
N ALA A 195 -23.77 8.43 -8.25
CA ALA A 195 -24.03 9.86 -8.15
C ALA A 195 -25.39 10.21 -8.75
N ARG A 196 -26.20 10.98 -8.02
CA ARG A 196 -27.49 11.49 -8.49
C ARG A 196 -27.82 12.81 -7.82
N ASN A 197 -28.26 13.80 -8.61
CA ASN A 197 -28.76 15.08 -8.11
C ASN A 197 -27.83 15.78 -7.08
N GLY A 198 -26.52 15.78 -7.33
CA GLY A 198 -25.54 16.44 -6.44
C GLY A 198 -25.10 15.63 -5.22
N TYR A 199 -25.58 14.39 -5.07
CA TYR A 199 -25.22 13.48 -3.99
C TYR A 199 -24.53 12.23 -4.54
N ALA A 200 -23.61 11.67 -3.75
CA ALA A 200 -22.87 10.46 -4.09
C ALA A 200 -22.99 9.42 -2.98
N VAL A 201 -23.43 8.22 -3.35
CA VAL A 201 -23.64 7.09 -2.45
C VAL A 201 -22.57 6.03 -2.70
N THR A 202 -21.98 5.47 -1.64
CA THR A 202 -20.97 4.42 -1.73
C THR A 202 -21.08 3.43 -0.57
N MET A 203 -20.30 2.36 -0.62
CA MET A 203 -20.13 1.43 0.50
C MET A 203 -18.70 1.49 1.05
N GLU A 204 -18.60 1.46 2.37
CA GLU A 204 -17.34 1.54 3.11
C GLU A 204 -17.42 0.70 4.39
N GLN A 205 -16.29 0.48 5.07
CA GLN A 205 -16.23 -0.14 6.39
C GLN A 205 -15.62 0.82 7.40
N ARG A 206 -16.37 1.07 8.48
CA ARG A 206 -15.92 1.87 9.63
C ARG A 206 -15.77 0.94 10.83
N GLY A 207 -14.54 0.44 11.04
CA GLY A 207 -14.25 -0.55 12.07
C GLY A 207 -14.82 -1.92 11.71
N ASP A 208 -15.71 -2.44 12.56
CA ASP A 208 -16.39 -3.73 12.36
C ASP A 208 -17.80 -3.58 11.77
N GLN A 209 -18.13 -2.38 11.27
CA GLN A 209 -19.38 -2.09 10.57
C GLN A 209 -19.13 -1.92 9.08
N GLU A 210 -20.02 -2.50 8.28
CA GLU A 210 -20.15 -2.19 6.86
C GLU A 210 -21.26 -1.16 6.71
N CYS A 211 -20.97 -0.11 5.96
CA CYS A 211 -21.79 1.07 5.86
C CYS A 211 -22.17 1.37 4.41
N VAL A 212 -23.39 1.84 4.22
CA VAL A 212 -23.81 2.56 3.00
C VAL A 212 -23.86 4.03 3.39
N THR A 213 -23.14 4.89 2.67
CA THR A 213 -23.00 6.30 3.03
C THR A 213 -23.31 7.21 1.87
N CYS A 214 -23.91 8.36 2.17
CA CYS A 214 -24.24 9.39 1.21
C CYS A 214 -23.51 10.69 1.55
N TYR A 215 -22.88 11.27 0.54
CA TYR A 215 -22.14 12.51 0.61
C TYR A 215 -22.71 13.54 -0.35
N GLU A 216 -22.61 14.81 0.00
CA GLU A 216 -22.83 15.91 -0.96
C GLU A 216 -21.58 16.13 -1.81
N ILE A 217 -21.73 16.10 -3.13
CA ILE A 217 -20.61 16.19 -4.08
C ILE A 217 -19.91 17.55 -4.00
N ALA A 218 -20.65 18.63 -3.77
CA ALA A 218 -20.10 19.97 -3.74
C ALA A 218 -19.14 20.21 -2.56
N THR A 219 -19.40 19.56 -1.42
CA THR A 219 -18.72 19.84 -0.15
C THR A 219 -17.91 18.67 0.40
N GLY A 220 -18.27 17.43 0.01
CA GLY A 220 -17.76 16.20 0.62
C GLY A 220 -18.41 15.89 1.98
N GLU A 221 -19.42 16.65 2.42
CA GLU A 221 -20.09 16.45 3.71
C GLU A 221 -20.90 15.15 3.71
N LEU A 222 -20.72 14.32 4.75
CA LEU A 222 -21.55 13.14 5.00
C LEU A 222 -22.97 13.59 5.39
N LYS A 223 -23.97 13.15 4.63
CA LYS A 223 -25.39 13.49 4.85
C LYS A 223 -26.13 12.42 5.65
N TRP A 224 -25.91 11.15 5.32
CA TRP A 224 -26.44 10.02 6.08
C TRP A 224 -25.53 8.80 5.96
N ILE A 225 -25.70 7.89 6.90
CA ILE A 225 -24.97 6.63 7.01
C ILE A 225 -25.93 5.56 7.54
N TYR A 226 -26.07 4.48 6.80
CA TYR A 226 -26.63 3.23 7.29
C TYR A 226 -25.47 2.30 7.61
N SER A 227 -25.47 1.66 8.79
CA SER A 227 -24.41 0.74 9.20
C SER A 227 -24.99 -0.56 9.75
N HIS A 228 -24.33 -1.67 9.47
CA HIS A 228 -24.66 -2.96 10.06
C HIS A 228 -23.40 -3.75 10.42
N ALA A 229 -23.54 -4.68 11.37
CA ALA A 229 -22.44 -5.50 11.85
C ALA A 229 -22.00 -6.49 10.76
N ALA A 230 -20.98 -6.10 10.01
CA ALA A 230 -20.33 -6.90 9.00
C ALA A 230 -18.91 -6.38 8.78
N ARG A 231 -17.95 -7.29 8.67
CA ARG A 231 -16.58 -6.93 8.31
C ARG A 231 -16.03 -7.89 7.30
N HIS A 232 -15.89 -7.41 6.07
CA HIS A 232 -15.22 -8.14 5.03
C HIS A 232 -13.73 -7.82 5.03
N LYS A 233 -12.95 -8.89 5.12
CA LYS A 233 -11.51 -8.91 4.91
C LYS A 233 -11.21 -10.15 4.10
N ASP A 234 -10.57 -9.98 2.96
CA ASP A 234 -10.09 -11.12 2.18
C ASP A 234 -9.13 -11.96 3.03
N LYS A 235 -9.39 -13.27 3.08
CA LYS A 235 -8.61 -14.21 3.90
C LYS A 235 -7.28 -14.60 3.24
N ILE A 236 -7.21 -14.52 1.91
CA ILE A 236 -6.06 -14.92 1.09
C ILE A 236 -5.14 -13.71 0.87
N GLY A 237 -5.62 -12.50 1.15
CA GLY A 237 -4.88 -11.25 1.03
C GLY A 237 -4.82 -10.70 -0.40
N LEU A 238 -5.54 -11.33 -1.34
CA LEU A 238 -5.67 -10.88 -2.73
C LEU A 238 -6.61 -9.67 -2.84
N GLY A 239 -7.57 -9.56 -1.91
CA GLY A 239 -8.38 -8.37 -1.70
C GLY A 239 -7.99 -7.62 -0.41
N ARG A 240 -8.04 -6.28 -0.40
CA ARG A 240 -8.01 -5.53 0.87
C ARG A 240 -9.39 -5.54 1.54
N VAL A 241 -9.43 -4.94 2.74
CA VAL A 241 -10.63 -4.77 3.56
C VAL A 241 -11.67 -3.93 2.82
N GLY A 242 -12.96 -4.27 3.01
CA GLY A 242 -14.07 -3.43 2.57
C GLY A 242 -15.00 -4.07 1.52
N PRO A 243 -16.22 -3.52 1.37
CA PRO A 243 -17.21 -3.96 0.39
C PRO A 243 -16.76 -3.68 -1.05
N ARG A 244 -17.26 -4.50 -1.99
CA ARG A 244 -16.89 -4.45 -3.42
C ARG A 244 -18.01 -3.94 -4.33
N SER A 245 -19.25 -4.06 -3.89
CA SER A 245 -20.42 -3.68 -4.70
C SER A 245 -20.55 -2.17 -4.79
N THR A 246 -21.04 -1.68 -5.92
CA THR A 246 -21.45 -0.28 -6.10
C THR A 246 -22.98 -0.18 -5.90
N PRO A 247 -23.48 0.68 -4.99
CA PRO A 247 -24.92 0.84 -4.77
C PRO A 247 -25.67 1.24 -6.04
N THR A 248 -26.96 0.92 -6.14
CA THR A 248 -27.82 1.39 -7.23
C THR A 248 -28.88 2.35 -6.67
N ILE A 249 -29.00 3.52 -7.28
CA ILE A 249 -30.02 4.51 -6.97
C ILE A 249 -31.14 4.36 -8.00
N HIS A 250 -32.35 4.11 -7.54
CA HIS A 250 -33.51 4.04 -8.42
C HIS A 250 -34.77 4.53 -7.69
N GLN A 251 -35.48 5.47 -8.33
CA GLN A 251 -36.73 6.06 -7.81
C GLN A 251 -36.60 6.57 -6.35
N GLY A 252 -35.50 7.27 -6.05
CA GLY A 252 -35.26 7.82 -4.71
C GLY A 252 -34.85 6.78 -3.65
N LYS A 253 -34.64 5.52 -4.03
CA LYS A 253 -34.17 4.46 -3.14
C LYS A 253 -32.76 4.02 -3.49
N VAL A 254 -32.02 3.56 -2.48
CA VAL A 254 -30.68 3.01 -2.62
C VAL A 254 -30.72 1.51 -2.38
N TYR A 255 -30.21 0.74 -3.33
CA TYR A 255 -30.08 -0.70 -3.26
C TYR A 255 -28.61 -1.07 -3.14
N ALA A 256 -28.24 -1.83 -2.12
CA ALA A 256 -26.86 -2.21 -1.89
C ALA A 256 -26.79 -3.68 -1.45
N ILE A 257 -25.72 -4.36 -1.87
CA ILE A 257 -25.40 -5.71 -1.40
C ILE A 257 -24.01 -5.72 -0.77
N GLY A 258 -23.98 -6.09 0.50
CA GLY A 258 -22.77 -6.17 1.30
C GLY A 258 -21.90 -7.35 0.94
N ALA A 259 -20.64 -7.32 1.40
CA ALA A 259 -19.68 -8.37 1.08
C ALA A 259 -19.96 -9.70 1.79
N VAL A 260 -20.86 -9.70 2.77
CA VAL A 260 -21.41 -10.92 3.41
C VAL A 260 -22.77 -11.35 2.83
N GLY A 261 -23.21 -10.73 1.73
CA GLY A 261 -24.48 -11.05 1.06
C GLY A 261 -25.71 -10.35 1.67
N ASN A 262 -25.52 -9.35 2.53
CA ASN A 262 -26.62 -8.59 3.11
C ASN A 262 -27.20 -7.62 2.07
N PHE A 263 -28.45 -7.81 1.64
CA PHE A 263 -29.11 -6.94 0.68
C PHE A 263 -30.04 -5.96 1.38
N VAL A 264 -29.87 -4.67 1.12
CA VAL A 264 -30.66 -3.59 1.73
C VAL A 264 -31.30 -2.70 0.68
N CYS A 265 -32.50 -2.22 1.01
CA CYS A 265 -33.19 -1.16 0.29
C CYS A 265 -33.41 -0.01 1.27
N LEU A 266 -32.72 1.08 1.01
CA LEU A 266 -32.64 2.26 1.87
C LEU A 266 -33.42 3.41 1.23
N ASN A 267 -34.01 4.25 2.07
CA ASN A 267 -34.63 5.48 1.58
C ASN A 267 -33.53 6.49 1.27
N GLY A 268 -33.51 7.03 0.05
CA GLY A 268 -32.41 7.90 -0.39
C GLY A 268 -32.28 9.21 0.39
N ALA A 269 -33.34 9.64 1.08
CA ALA A 269 -33.35 10.87 1.86
C ALA A 269 -32.60 10.74 3.20
N ASP A 270 -32.68 9.58 3.85
CA ASP A 270 -32.26 9.39 5.25
C ASP A 270 -31.50 8.09 5.54
N GLY A 271 -31.43 7.14 4.61
CA GLY A 271 -30.76 5.85 4.76
C GLY A 271 -31.70 4.76 5.27
#